data_AF-A0A519SCI7-F1
#
_entry.id   AF-A0A519SCI7-F1
#
_cell.length_a   1.000
_cell.length_b   1.000
_cell.length_c   1.000
_cell.angle_alpha   90.00
_cell.angle_beta   90.00
_cell.angle_gamma   90.00
#
_symmetry.space_group_name_H-M   'P 1'
#
loop_
_entity.id
_entity.type
_entity.pdbx_description
1 polymer ?
#
loop_
_entity_poly.entity_id
_entity_poly.type
_entity_poly.pdbx_seq_one_letter_code
_entity_poly.pdbx_strand_id
1 'polypeptide(L)'
;MLKRILNLSCYILFTFSFAGSANEKKENEQNWIRINLLGYPINGTKVAIWVSKSGQVPVLFEIIEAQTKKVVYASLNIKSFGTYGPFKQTARINFSGFKGSGRFYIKADGVLSPVVIIN
;
A
#
# COMPACT_ATOMS: atom_id res chain seq x y z
N MET A 1 -71.05 8.11 25.20
CA MET A 1 -70.32 9.34 25.58
C MET A 1 -69.09 8.93 26.37
N LEU A 2 -67.87 9.38 26.15
CA LEU A 2 -67.21 10.14 25.09
C LEU A 2 -65.70 10.02 25.43
N LYS A 3 -64.86 9.90 24.41
CA LYS A 3 -63.40 9.80 24.40
C LYS A 3 -62.68 10.81 25.32
N ARG A 4 -61.50 10.43 25.86
CA ARG A 4 -60.34 11.32 26.17
C ARG A 4 -59.17 10.45 26.63
N ILE A 5 -58.27 9.98 25.76
CA ILE A 5 -57.11 10.67 25.17
C ILE A 5 -56.16 11.22 26.26
N LEU A 6 -55.05 10.51 26.51
CA LEU A 6 -53.72 11.11 26.39
C LEU A 6 -52.65 10.02 26.24
N ASN A 7 -52.27 9.75 24.99
CA ASN A 7 -51.02 9.08 24.66
C ASN A 7 -49.88 10.02 25.06
N LEU A 8 -48.91 9.55 25.85
CA LEU A 8 -47.61 10.19 25.93
C LEU A 8 -46.57 9.22 25.39
N SER A 9 -46.51 9.15 24.07
CA SER A 9 -45.41 8.49 23.38
C SER A 9 -44.13 9.29 23.63
N CYS A 10 -43.16 8.69 24.29
CA CYS A 10 -41.79 9.16 24.22
C CYS A 10 -41.13 8.47 23.01
N TYR A 11 -41.40 8.97 21.80
CA TYR A 11 -40.59 8.61 20.64
C TYR A 11 -39.25 9.33 20.78
N ILE A 12 -38.25 8.63 21.31
CA ILE A 12 -36.86 9.07 21.23
C ILE A 12 -36.48 8.99 19.74
N LEU A 13 -36.57 10.13 19.06
CA LEU A 13 -35.98 10.35 17.74
C LEU A 13 -34.46 10.25 17.88
N PHE A 14 -33.92 9.07 17.65
CA PHE A 14 -32.49 8.88 17.46
C PHE A 14 -32.15 9.35 16.05
N THR A 15 -32.02 10.66 15.87
CA THR A 15 -31.42 11.22 14.65
C THR A 15 -29.94 10.88 14.66
N PHE A 16 -29.58 9.73 14.08
CA PHE A 16 -28.21 9.40 13.74
C PHE A 16 -27.77 10.30 12.58
N SER A 17 -27.45 11.55 12.90
CA SER A 17 -26.71 12.42 11.98
C SER A 17 -25.26 11.92 11.94
N PHE A 18 -25.01 10.81 11.24
CA PHE A 18 -23.67 10.46 10.81
C PHE A 18 -23.33 11.27 9.55
N ALA A 19 -23.22 12.59 9.71
CA ALA A 19 -22.63 13.46 8.71
C ALA A 19 -21.10 13.42 8.89
N GLY A 20 -20.53 12.26 8.56
CA GLY A 20 -19.09 12.04 8.48
C GLY A 20 -18.70 11.72 7.05
N SER A 21 -18.91 12.67 6.13
CA SER A 21 -18.21 12.60 4.84
C SER A 21 -16.74 12.87 5.11
N ALA A 22 -15.99 11.80 5.43
CA ALA A 22 -14.54 11.81 5.36
C ALA A 22 -14.18 12.17 3.92
N ASN A 23 -13.77 13.43 3.72
CA ASN A 23 -13.27 13.91 2.46
C ASN A 23 -11.90 13.26 2.29
N GLU A 24 -11.86 12.06 1.72
CA GLU A 24 -10.61 11.44 1.28
C GLU A 24 -10.04 12.33 0.19
N LYS A 25 -9.19 13.30 0.58
CA LYS A 25 -8.27 13.92 -0.37
C LYS A 25 -7.49 12.75 -0.98
N LYS A 26 -7.83 12.38 -2.22
CA LYS A 26 -6.96 11.57 -3.08
C LYS A 26 -5.67 12.34 -3.24
N GLU A 27 -4.74 12.11 -2.33
CA GLU A 27 -3.37 12.54 -2.51
C GLU A 27 -2.90 11.87 -3.81
N ASN A 28 -2.53 12.70 -4.78
CA ASN A 28 -2.03 12.20 -6.05
C ASN A 28 -0.83 11.31 -5.72
N GLU A 29 -0.89 10.01 -6.03
CA GLU A 29 0.21 9.09 -5.73
C GLU A 29 1.52 9.72 -6.20
N GLN A 30 2.47 9.92 -5.29
CA GLN A 30 3.75 10.54 -5.63
C GLN A 30 4.85 9.51 -5.84
N ASN A 31 4.61 8.26 -5.44
CA ASN A 31 5.59 7.20 -5.36
C ASN A 31 5.04 5.93 -6.02
N TRP A 32 5.88 5.18 -6.73
CA TRP A 32 5.50 3.90 -7.34
C TRP A 32 6.62 2.89 -7.24
N ILE A 33 6.25 1.61 -7.18
CA ILE A 33 7.19 0.48 -7.30
C ILE A 33 6.87 -0.28 -8.58
N ARG A 34 7.83 -0.28 -9.51
CA ARG A 34 7.78 -1.05 -10.76
C ARG A 34 8.55 -2.35 -10.60
N ILE A 35 7.96 -3.43 -11.10
CA ILE A 35 8.48 -4.80 -11.01
C ILE A 35 8.37 -5.48 -12.37
N ASN A 36 9.10 -6.58 -12.56
CA ASN A 36 8.85 -7.50 -13.67
C ASN A 36 7.55 -8.27 -13.41
N LEU A 37 6.51 -8.00 -14.21
CA LEU A 37 5.19 -8.63 -14.05
C LEU A 37 5.20 -10.13 -14.38
N LEU A 38 6.19 -10.64 -15.11
CA LEU A 38 6.37 -12.07 -15.35
C LEU A 38 6.93 -12.81 -14.13
N GLY A 39 7.51 -12.08 -13.17
CA GLY A 39 8.13 -12.65 -11.98
C GLY A 39 9.64 -12.80 -12.05
N TYR A 40 10.19 -13.55 -11.09
CA TYR A 40 11.62 -13.72 -10.89
C TYR A 40 11.99 -15.13 -10.42
N PRO A 41 13.14 -15.67 -10.83
CA PRO A 41 13.63 -16.95 -10.33
C PRO A 41 14.07 -16.89 -8.85
N ILE A 42 13.78 -17.92 -8.06
CA ILE A 42 14.16 -18.03 -6.62
C ILE A 42 15.64 -17.72 -6.39
N ASN A 43 16.54 -18.25 -7.23
CA ASN A 43 17.98 -18.07 -7.04
C ASN A 43 18.60 -16.98 -7.93
N GLY A 44 17.83 -16.30 -8.77
CA GLY A 44 18.37 -15.27 -9.65
C GLY A 44 18.25 -13.85 -9.10
N THR A 45 18.67 -12.91 -9.94
CA THR A 45 18.66 -11.47 -9.68
C THR A 45 17.24 -10.93 -9.61
N LYS A 46 16.94 -10.15 -8.56
CA LYS A 46 15.62 -9.57 -8.31
C LYS A 46 15.75 -8.11 -7.94
N VAL A 47 15.29 -7.24 -8.84
CA VAL A 47 15.35 -5.80 -8.65
C VAL A 47 14.02 -5.18 -9.03
N ALA A 48 13.49 -4.36 -8.12
CA ALA A 48 12.35 -3.48 -8.35
C ALA A 48 12.83 -2.04 -8.44
N ILE A 49 12.10 -1.20 -9.15
CA ILE A 49 12.39 0.23 -9.27
C ILE A 49 11.36 1.01 -8.47
N TRP A 50 11.82 1.68 -7.42
CA TRP A 50 11.04 2.71 -6.76
C TRP A 50 11.27 4.05 -7.45
N VAL A 51 10.21 4.80 -7.72
CA VAL A 51 10.27 6.11 -8.36
C VAL A 51 9.36 7.09 -7.66
N SER A 52 9.74 8.37 -7.63
CA SER A 52 8.95 9.42 -7.00
C SER A 52 9.02 10.78 -7.69
N LYS A 53 7.90 11.50 -7.69
CA LYS A 53 7.78 12.89 -8.16
C LYS A 53 8.16 13.93 -7.10
N SER A 54 8.18 13.59 -5.82
CA SER A 54 8.42 14.55 -4.72
C SER A 54 9.06 13.96 -3.44
N GLY A 55 9.02 12.65 -3.27
CA GLY A 55 9.44 11.92 -2.08
C GLY A 55 10.94 11.68 -1.98
N GLN A 56 11.38 11.34 -0.77
CA GLN A 56 12.74 10.91 -0.48
C GLN A 56 12.91 9.42 -0.75
N VAL A 57 14.12 9.00 -1.10
CA VAL A 57 14.40 7.59 -1.34
C VAL A 57 14.16 6.79 -0.06
N PRO A 58 13.40 5.67 -0.11
CA PRO A 58 13.16 4.83 1.06
C PRO A 58 14.45 4.25 1.61
N VAL A 59 14.53 4.16 2.94
CA VAL A 59 15.65 3.53 3.65
C VAL A 59 15.43 2.02 3.82
N LEU A 60 14.16 1.60 3.90
CA LEU A 60 13.74 0.23 4.16
C LEU A 60 12.71 -0.22 3.13
N PHE A 61 12.76 -1.50 2.75
CA PHE A 61 11.65 -2.17 2.09
C PHE A 61 11.31 -3.50 2.78
N GLU A 62 10.06 -3.91 2.61
CA GLU A 62 9.50 -5.17 3.12
C GLU A 62 8.97 -6.01 1.96
N ILE A 63 9.07 -7.34 2.08
CA ILE A 63 8.33 -8.29 1.24
C ILE A 63 7.20 -8.86 2.07
N ILE A 64 5.99 -8.77 1.53
CA ILE A 64 4.76 -9.19 2.19
C ILE A 64 4.18 -10.37 1.42
N GLU A 65 3.92 -11.49 2.09
CA GLU A 65 3.25 -12.63 1.48
C GLU A 65 1.80 -12.27 1.12
N ALA A 66 1.40 -12.54 -0.12
CA ALA A 66 0.14 -12.03 -0.64
C ALA A 66 -1.09 -12.67 0.04
N GLN A 67 -0.99 -13.92 0.48
CA GLN A 67 -2.09 -14.65 1.13
C GLN A 67 -2.25 -14.25 2.59
N THR A 68 -1.18 -14.36 3.38
CA THR A 68 -1.22 -14.16 4.83
C THR A 68 -1.07 -12.71 5.25
N LYS A 69 -0.63 -11.83 4.33
CA LYS A 69 -0.25 -10.43 4.58
C LYS A 69 0.87 -10.27 5.60
N LYS A 70 1.61 -11.33 5.91
CA LYS A 70 2.76 -11.27 6.81
C LYS A 70 3.98 -10.69 6.09
N VAL A 71 4.74 -9.87 6.80
CA VAL A 71 6.10 -9.50 6.37
C VAL A 71 6.98 -10.73 6.49
N VAL A 72 7.54 -11.18 5.38
CA VAL A 72 8.38 -12.40 5.30
C VAL A 72 9.85 -12.08 5.04
N TYR A 73 10.17 -10.83 4.72
CA TYR A 73 11.53 -10.34 4.52
C TYR A 73 11.56 -8.82 4.66
N ALA A 74 12.66 -8.29 5.19
CA ALA A 74 12.91 -6.85 5.27
C ALA A 74 14.39 -6.59 5.02
N SER A 75 14.73 -5.49 4.34
CA SER A 75 16.12 -5.16 4.02
C SER A 75 16.31 -3.68 3.69
N LEU A 76 17.55 -3.21 3.89
CA LEU A 76 18.01 -1.87 3.55
C LEU A 76 18.72 -1.83 2.18
N ASN A 77 18.68 -2.92 1.40
CA ASN A 77 19.38 -3.02 0.11
C ASN A 77 18.66 -2.20 -0.99
N ILE A 78 18.77 -0.88 -0.86
CA ILE A 78 18.19 0.13 -1.71
C ILE A 78 19.34 1.03 -2.17
N LYS A 79 19.44 1.25 -3.48
CA LYS A 79 20.43 2.15 -4.07
C LYS A 79 19.73 3.27 -4.81
N SER A 80 20.01 4.51 -4.43
CA SER A 80 19.51 5.72 -5.13
C SER A 80 20.21 5.92 -6.47
N PHE A 81 19.46 6.41 -7.45
CA PHE A 81 19.94 6.79 -8.80
C PHE A 81 19.53 8.21 -9.20
N GLY A 82 18.86 8.97 -8.33
CA GLY A 82 18.46 10.35 -8.59
C GLY A 82 17.36 10.48 -9.65
N THR A 83 17.36 11.59 -10.39
CA THR A 83 16.31 11.97 -11.33
C THR A 83 16.27 11.06 -12.57
N TYR A 84 15.07 10.69 -13.02
CA TYR A 84 14.87 10.00 -14.31
C TYR A 84 13.48 10.26 -14.87
N GLY A 85 13.40 10.72 -16.12
CA GLY A 85 12.13 11.05 -16.77
C GLY A 85 11.30 12.05 -15.95
N PRO A 86 10.01 11.76 -15.64
CA PRO A 86 9.17 12.66 -14.85
C PRO A 86 9.43 12.57 -13.34
N PHE A 87 10.38 11.75 -12.88
CA PHE A 87 10.62 11.47 -11.47
C PHE A 87 11.82 12.24 -10.95
N LYS A 88 11.64 12.89 -9.79
CA LYS A 88 12.71 13.62 -9.09
C LYS A 88 13.66 12.68 -8.36
N GLN A 89 13.18 11.50 -7.95
CA GLN A 89 13.99 10.49 -7.27
C GLN A 89 13.67 9.10 -7.82
N THR A 90 14.70 8.28 -7.97
CA THR A 90 14.59 6.88 -8.34
C THR A 90 15.56 6.05 -7.51
N ALA A 91 15.17 4.81 -7.23
CA ALA A 91 15.99 3.87 -6.50
C ALA A 91 15.76 2.43 -6.97
N ARG A 92 16.79 1.61 -6.86
CA ARG A 92 16.71 0.17 -7.09
C ARG A 92 16.59 -0.53 -5.75
N ILE A 93 15.51 -1.27 -5.57
CA ILE A 93 15.27 -2.16 -4.44
C ILE A 93 15.79 -3.55 -4.86
N ASN A 94 16.89 -4.00 -4.26
CA ASN A 94 17.46 -5.31 -4.54
C ASN A 94 17.00 -6.31 -3.48
N PHE A 95 16.16 -7.25 -3.91
CA PHE A 95 15.58 -8.28 -3.06
C PHE A 95 16.06 -9.68 -3.42
N SER A 96 17.22 -9.80 -4.08
CA SER A 96 17.83 -11.08 -4.43
C SER A 96 18.14 -11.99 -3.24
N GLY A 97 18.32 -11.40 -2.04
CA GLY A 97 18.51 -12.12 -0.79
C GLY A 97 17.29 -12.94 -0.37
N PHE A 98 16.09 -12.57 -0.83
CA PHE A 98 14.88 -13.34 -0.56
C PHE A 98 14.79 -14.58 -1.48
N LYS A 99 14.58 -15.74 -0.86
CA LYS A 99 14.54 -17.06 -1.51
C LYS A 99 13.18 -17.77 -1.39
N GLY A 100 12.15 -17.08 -0.91
CA GLY A 100 10.80 -17.64 -0.86
C GLY A 100 10.20 -17.79 -2.26
N SER A 101 9.35 -18.80 -2.43
CA SER A 101 8.55 -19.04 -3.63
C SER A 101 7.10 -18.67 -3.36
N GLY A 102 6.39 -18.14 -4.35
CA GLY A 102 4.98 -17.77 -4.25
C GLY A 102 4.67 -16.38 -4.77
N ARG A 103 3.67 -15.74 -4.14
CA ARG A 103 3.13 -14.44 -4.54
C ARG A 103 3.34 -13.45 -3.42
N PHE A 104 3.96 -12.32 -3.75
CA PHE A 104 4.40 -11.33 -2.77
C PHE A 104 4.05 -9.91 -3.21
N TYR A 105 4.15 -8.98 -2.28
CA TYR A 105 4.20 -7.55 -2.55
C TYR A 105 5.52 -7.00 -2.01
N ILE A 106 6.03 -5.96 -2.66
CA ILE A 106 7.12 -5.13 -2.11
C ILE A 106 6.48 -3.87 -1.56
N LYS A 107 6.80 -3.52 -0.31
CA LYS A 107 6.37 -2.28 0.33
C LYS A 107 7.59 -1.40 0.61
N ALA A 108 7.53 -0.13 0.21
CA ALA A 108 8.53 0.87 0.56
C ALA A 108 7.89 2.25 0.54
N ASP A 109 8.22 3.10 1.51
CA ASP A 109 7.66 4.46 1.65
C ASP A 109 6.13 4.52 1.52
N GLY A 110 5.44 3.65 2.26
CA GLY A 110 3.98 3.57 2.29
C GLY A 110 3.31 2.99 1.03
N VAL A 111 4.03 2.83 -0.08
CA VAL A 111 3.47 2.30 -1.33
C VAL A 111 3.74 0.81 -1.51
N LEU A 112 2.78 0.13 -2.14
CA LEU A 112 2.84 -1.28 -2.48
C LEU A 112 3.10 -1.46 -3.98
N SER A 113 3.88 -2.46 -4.33
CA SER A 113 4.00 -2.92 -5.72
C SER A 113 2.74 -3.66 -6.19
N PRO A 114 2.60 -3.91 -7.51
CA PRO A 114 1.81 -5.04 -8.00
C PRO A 114 2.28 -6.38 -7.40
N VAL A 115 1.50 -7.44 -7.61
CA VAL A 115 1.90 -8.79 -7.16
C VAL A 115 3.18 -9.22 -7.87
N VAL A 116 4.19 -9.58 -7.09
CA VAL A 116 5.46 -10.16 -7.54
C VAL A 116 5.36 -11.68 -7.45
N ILE A 117 5.61 -12.37 -8.56
CA ILE A 117 5.71 -13.83 -8.62
C ILE A 117 7.18 -14.21 -8.46
N ILE A 118 7.49 -15.15 -7.57
CA ILE A 118 8.83 -15.72 -7.41
C ILE A 118 8.70 -17.24 -7.46
N ASN A 119 9.42 -17.89 -8.37
CA ASN A 119 9.37 -19.35 -8.56
C ASN A 119 10.69 -19.95 -9.07
#